data_AF-A0A1S3U0K9-F1
#
_entry.id   AF-A0A1S3U0K9-F1
#
_cell.length_a   1.000
_cell.length_b   1.000
_cell.length_c   1.000
_cell.angle_alpha   90.00
_cell.angle_beta   90.00
_cell.angle_gamma   90.00
#
_symmetry.space_group_name_H-M   'P 1'
#
loop_
_entity.id
_entity.type
_entity.pdbx_description
1 polymer ?
#
loop_
_entity_poly.entity_id
_entity_poly.type
_entity_poly.pdbx_seq_one_letter_code
_entity_poly.pdbx_strand_id
1 'polypeptide(L)'
;MEERAYQLRRSEHPKHPEKPKISQRVASRVGSVIPLSIDHKPDRSDERQRIEKAGGFIIWAGTWRVGGVLAVSCAFGDKLLKPYVVADPEIQEEEIDGVDFIIIVSDGLWNVISNKEVVSLVQNITDAEEDFGVEG
;
A
#
# COMPACT_ATOMS: atom_id res chain seq x y z
N MET A 1 -1.81 -6.45 30.22
CA MET A 1 -2.86 -5.40 30.18
C MET A 1 -2.89 -4.68 28.82
N GLU A 2 -1.75 -4.46 28.16
CA GLU A 2 -1.67 -3.86 26.82
C GLU A 2 -2.44 -4.60 25.71
N GLU A 3 -2.39 -5.93 25.69
CA GLU A 3 -3.00 -6.71 24.62
C GLU A 3 -4.53 -6.64 24.59
N ARG A 4 -5.17 -6.48 25.76
CA ARG A 4 -6.62 -6.24 25.85
C ARG A 4 -6.98 -4.83 25.37
N ALA A 5 -6.18 -3.82 25.68
CA ALA A 5 -6.37 -2.45 25.18
C ALA A 5 -6.11 -2.35 23.66
N TYR A 6 -5.20 -3.18 23.13
CA TYR A 6 -4.97 -3.33 21.69
C TYR A 6 -6.19 -3.91 20.98
N GLN A 7 -6.75 -5.02 21.48
CA GLN A 7 -7.93 -5.64 20.87
C GLN A 7 -9.18 -4.75 20.98
N LEU A 8 -9.34 -4.03 22.10
CA LEU A 8 -10.44 -3.06 22.28
C LEU A 8 -10.35 -1.93 21.25
N ARG A 9 -9.17 -1.31 21.11
CA ARG A 9 -8.95 -0.28 20.08
C ARG A 9 -9.20 -0.83 18.68
N ARG A 10 -8.82 -2.07 18.37
CA ARG A 10 -9.10 -2.66 17.05
C ARG A 10 -10.60 -2.91 16.81
N SER A 11 -11.36 -3.27 17.85
CA SER A 11 -12.79 -3.60 17.73
C SER A 11 -13.71 -2.38 17.64
N GLU A 12 -13.30 -1.23 18.18
CA GLU A 12 -14.11 0.00 18.20
C GLU A 12 -14.05 0.81 16.89
N HIS A 13 -13.19 0.45 15.94
CA HIS A 13 -12.98 1.23 14.73
C HIS A 13 -13.76 0.66 13.54
N PRO A 14 -14.40 1.51 12.72
CA PRO A 14 -15.20 1.06 11.59
C PRO A 14 -14.35 0.25 10.62
N LYS A 15 -14.84 -0.95 10.29
CA LYS A 15 -14.30 -1.75 9.17
C LYS A 15 -14.66 -1.03 7.87
N HIS A 16 -13.80 -0.11 7.43
CA HIS A 16 -13.97 0.61 6.17
C HIS A 16 -13.82 -0.36 4.97
N PRO A 17 -14.53 -0.15 3.83
CA PRO A 17 -14.68 -1.19 2.81
C PRO A 17 -13.37 -1.62 2.16
N GLU A 18 -12.41 -0.74 1.93
CA GLU A 18 -11.05 -1.08 1.51
C GLU A 18 -10.08 -0.03 2.09
N LYS A 19 -8.91 -0.45 2.58
CA LYS A 19 -7.92 0.48 3.17
C LYS A 19 -7.24 1.28 2.05
N PRO A 20 -7.15 2.62 2.12
CA PRO A 20 -6.53 3.45 1.07
C PRO A 20 -5.13 2.96 0.76
N LYS A 21 -4.81 2.67 -0.49
CA LYS A 21 -3.55 2.03 -0.91
C LYS A 21 -2.44 3.07 -1.05
N ILE A 22 -1.18 2.64 -0.93
CA ILE A 22 -0.03 3.53 -1.17
C ILE A 22 0.38 3.34 -2.64
N SER A 23 1.65 3.12 -2.95
CA SER A 23 2.05 2.67 -4.27
C SER A 23 1.99 1.15 -4.34
N GLN A 24 1.33 0.63 -5.37
CA GLN A 24 1.21 -0.81 -5.60
C GLN A 24 1.66 -1.21 -7.00
N ARG A 25 2.17 -2.43 -7.06
CA ARG A 25 2.50 -3.18 -8.26
C ARG A 25 1.54 -4.36 -8.38
N VAL A 26 0.98 -4.55 -9.57
CA VAL A 26 0.04 -5.64 -9.88
C VAL A 26 0.44 -6.24 -11.22
N ALA A 27 0.50 -7.56 -11.31
CA ALA A 27 0.60 -8.29 -12.58
C ALA A 27 -0.77 -8.78 -13.03
N SER A 28 -0.94 -8.88 -14.35
CA SER A 28 -2.04 -9.63 -14.97
C SER A 28 -1.51 -10.91 -15.60
N ARG A 29 -2.23 -12.02 -15.39
CA ARG A 29 -2.01 -13.31 -16.07
C ARG A 29 -3.35 -13.90 -16.48
N VAL A 30 -3.61 -13.99 -17.78
CA VAL A 30 -4.88 -14.49 -18.34
C VAL A 30 -6.08 -13.74 -17.71
N GLY A 31 -5.96 -12.42 -17.61
CA GLY A 31 -6.96 -11.54 -16.98
C GLY A 31 -7.09 -11.64 -15.46
N SER A 32 -6.28 -12.47 -14.79
CA SER A 32 -6.25 -12.58 -13.33
C SER A 32 -5.29 -11.58 -12.71
N VAL A 33 -5.73 -10.96 -11.61
CA VAL A 33 -4.96 -9.96 -10.85
C VAL A 33 -4.03 -10.65 -9.84
N ILE A 34 -2.73 -10.37 -9.92
CA ILE A 34 -1.71 -10.85 -8.98
C ILE A 34 -1.05 -9.63 -8.30
N PRO A 35 -1.30 -9.37 -7.00
CA PRO A 35 -0.58 -8.33 -6.28
C PRO A 35 0.91 -8.67 -6.14
N LEU A 36 1.78 -7.74 -6.53
CA LEU A 36 3.25 -7.89 -6.48
C LEU A 36 3.90 -7.07 -5.35
N SER A 37 3.09 -6.43 -4.51
CA SER A 37 3.55 -5.64 -3.37
C SER A 37 2.44 -5.48 -2.35
N ILE A 38 2.84 -5.36 -1.08
CA ILE A 38 1.93 -5.08 0.03
C ILE A 38 2.26 -3.69 0.57
N ASP A 39 1.24 -2.87 0.80
CA ASP A 39 1.45 -1.52 1.33
C ASP A 39 2.16 -1.54 2.69
N HIS A 40 3.20 -0.73 2.84
CA HIS A 40 3.83 -0.43 4.14
C HIS A 40 2.98 0.55 4.93
N LYS A 41 1.84 0.06 5.45
CA LYS A 41 0.93 0.83 6.29
C LYS A 41 1.33 0.74 7.76
N PRO A 42 1.17 1.83 8.54
CA PRO A 42 1.47 1.80 9.97
C PRO A 42 0.64 0.80 10.78
N ASP A 43 -0.50 0.33 10.28
CA ASP A 43 -1.32 -0.71 10.94
C ASP A 43 -1.12 -2.13 10.39
N ARG A 44 -0.18 -2.32 9.46
CA ARG A 44 0.30 -3.68 9.11
C ARG A 44 0.95 -4.28 10.36
N SER A 45 0.63 -5.52 10.68
CA SER A 45 0.94 -6.10 12.01
C SER A 45 2.43 -6.10 12.33
N ASP A 46 3.25 -6.48 11.35
CA ASP A 46 4.71 -6.49 11.41
C ASP A 46 5.28 -5.08 11.50
N GLU A 47 4.78 -4.15 10.69
CA GLU A 47 5.22 -2.75 10.69
C GLU A 47 4.89 -2.04 12.00
N ARG A 48 3.68 -2.25 12.53
CA ARG A 48 3.28 -1.74 13.85
C ARG A 48 4.20 -2.27 14.94
N GLN A 49 4.44 -3.59 14.96
CA GLN A 49 5.31 -4.21 15.95
C GLN A 49 6.73 -3.64 15.86
N ARG A 50 7.25 -3.45 14.64
CA ARG A 50 8.57 -2.84 14.41
C ARG A 50 8.63 -1.41 14.94
N ILE A 51 7.63 -0.59 14.63
CA ILE A 51 7.54 0.81 15.09
C ILE A 51 7.49 0.89 16.62
N GLU A 52 6.62 0.10 17.24
CA GLU A 52 6.43 0.08 18.71
C GLU A 52 7.69 -0.44 19.41
N LYS A 53 8.33 -1.49 18.88
CA LYS A 53 9.61 -2.01 19.41
C LYS A 53 10.76 -1.00 19.31
N ALA A 54 10.72 -0.12 18.32
CA ALA A 54 11.70 0.96 18.17
C ALA A 54 11.42 2.16 19.11
N GLY A 55 10.35 2.13 19.92
CA GLY A 55 9.93 3.22 20.81
C GLY A 55 9.02 4.26 20.14
N GLY A 56 8.59 4.00 18.90
CA GLY A 56 7.62 4.82 18.19
C GLY A 56 6.19 4.50 18.62
N PHE A 57 5.24 5.29 18.12
CA PHE A 57 3.82 5.07 18.36
C PHE A 57 3.01 5.35 17.09
N ILE A 58 1.80 4.80 17.05
CA ILE A 58 0.88 4.93 15.91
C ILE A 58 -0.46 5.46 16.40
N ILE A 59 -0.96 6.52 15.75
CA ILE A 59 -2.24 7.17 16.07
C ILE A 59 -3.19 7.04 14.89
N TRP A 60 -4.48 6.90 15.18
CA TRP A 60 -5.55 7.06 14.21
C TRP A 60 -5.98 8.53 14.13
N ALA A 61 -5.84 9.14 12.95
CA ALA A 61 -6.30 10.49 12.66
C ALA A 61 -6.82 10.56 11.21
N GLY A 62 -7.99 9.95 10.99
CA GLY A 62 -8.57 9.70 9.65
C GLY A 62 -7.86 8.57 8.87
N THR A 63 -6.58 8.34 9.14
CA THR A 63 -5.79 7.17 8.74
C THR A 63 -4.76 6.85 9.84
N TRP A 64 -4.14 5.68 9.79
CA TRP A 64 -3.07 5.31 10.70
C TRP A 64 -1.79 6.07 10.39
N ARG A 65 -1.19 6.70 11.40
CA ARG A 65 -0.01 7.55 11.25
C ARG A 65 1.09 7.23 12.24
N VAL A 66 2.33 7.11 11.76
CA VAL A 66 3.53 7.02 12.60
C VAL A 66 3.80 8.38 13.25
N GLY A 67 3.93 8.39 14.58
CA GLY A 67 4.13 9.62 15.35
C GLY A 67 2.98 10.63 15.24
N GLY A 68 1.82 10.22 14.70
CA GLY A 68 0.72 11.12 14.35
C GLY A 68 0.94 11.95 13.07
N VAL A 69 2.05 11.76 12.36
CA VAL A 69 2.44 12.58 11.20
C VAL A 69 2.27 11.83 9.88
N LEU A 70 3.01 10.73 9.68
CA LEU A 70 3.16 10.10 8.37
C LEU A 70 2.27 8.87 8.22
N ALA A 71 1.52 8.76 7.11
CA ALA A 71 0.57 7.68 6.84
C ALA A 71 1.19 6.40 6.24
N VAL A 72 2.53 6.34 6.19
CA VAL A 72 3.31 5.20 5.69
C VAL A 72 4.38 4.83 6.72
N SER A 73 4.80 3.56 6.74
CA SER A 73 5.83 3.05 7.67
C SER A 73 7.21 2.89 7.02
N CYS A 74 7.29 3.02 5.70
CA CYS A 74 8.53 3.03 4.92
C CYS A 74 8.52 4.22 3.94
N ALA A 75 9.58 5.04 3.98
CA ALA A 75 9.81 6.18 3.10
C ALA A 75 11.29 6.60 3.09
N PHE A 76 11.73 7.10 1.93
CA PHE A 76 12.97 7.87 1.82
C PHE A 76 12.77 9.25 2.47
N GLY A 77 13.79 9.76 3.17
CA GLY A 77 13.69 11.04 3.88
C GLY A 77 13.14 10.91 5.30
N ASP A 78 12.22 11.79 5.70
CA ASP A 78 11.54 11.82 7.01
C ASP A 78 12.48 11.70 8.23
N LYS A 79 13.56 12.47 8.22
CA LYS A 79 14.62 12.42 9.24
C LYS A 79 14.10 12.49 10.68
N LEU A 80 13.07 13.30 10.93
CA LEU A 80 12.47 13.48 12.26
C LEU A 80 11.69 12.26 12.76
N LEU A 81 11.29 11.36 11.86
CA LEU A 81 10.56 10.14 12.16
C LEU A 81 11.46 8.89 12.14
N LYS A 82 12.76 9.04 11.91
CA LYS A 82 13.74 7.96 12.10
C LYS A 82 13.94 7.74 13.61
N PRO A 83 14.01 6.47 14.08
CA PRO A 83 14.10 5.22 13.31
C PRO A 83 12.76 4.53 13.00
N TYR A 84 11.62 5.16 13.31
CA TYR A 84 10.29 4.52 13.21
C TYR A 84 9.83 4.28 11.77
N VAL A 85 10.08 5.26 10.90
CA VAL A 85 9.87 5.13 9.44
C VAL A 85 11.18 4.65 8.83
N VAL A 86 11.23 3.48 8.19
CA VAL A 86 12.49 2.97 7.59
C VAL A 86 12.59 3.31 6.11
N ALA A 87 13.75 3.12 5.50
CA ALA A 87 13.93 3.24 4.05
C ALA A 87 14.32 1.89 3.42
N ASP A 88 14.15 0.80 4.17
CA ASP A 88 14.45 -0.55 3.72
C ASP A 88 13.27 -1.06 2.88
N PRO A 89 13.48 -1.40 1.59
CA PRO A 89 12.41 -1.91 0.74
C PRO A 89 12.10 -3.37 1.06
N GLU A 90 10.84 -3.75 0.88
CA GLU A 90 10.44 -5.17 0.77
C GLU A 90 10.68 -5.64 -0.68
N ILE A 91 11.54 -6.64 -0.84
CA ILE A 91 11.93 -7.19 -2.14
C ILE A 91 11.23 -8.55 -2.32
N GLN A 92 10.56 -8.71 -3.45
CA GLN A 92 9.90 -9.95 -3.88
C GLN A 92 10.39 -10.27 -5.29
N GLU A 93 10.69 -11.54 -5.53
CA GLU A 93 11.08 -12.08 -6.83
C GLU A 93 9.97 -13.00 -7.32
N GLU A 94 9.50 -12.80 -8.55
CA GLU A 94 8.41 -13.56 -9.14
C GLU A 94 8.77 -13.99 -10.56
N GLU A 95 8.40 -15.21 -10.94
CA GLU A 95 8.55 -15.70 -12.31
C GLU A 95 7.48 -15.06 -13.22
N ILE A 96 7.94 -14.37 -14.25
CA ILE A 96 7.08 -13.61 -15.17
C ILE A 96 6.53 -14.47 -16.31
N ASP A 97 6.75 -15.78 -16.33
CA ASP A 97 6.22 -16.64 -17.38
C ASP A 97 4.69 -16.55 -17.44
N GLY A 98 4.14 -16.32 -18.64
CA GLY A 98 2.71 -16.09 -18.82
C GLY A 98 2.14 -14.83 -18.15
N VAL A 99 2.95 -13.87 -17.70
CA VAL A 99 2.45 -12.53 -17.31
C VAL A 99 2.20 -11.71 -18.57
N ASP A 100 0.99 -11.16 -18.70
CA ASP A 100 0.60 -10.36 -19.87
C ASP A 100 1.17 -8.93 -19.76
N PHE A 101 1.06 -8.32 -18.58
CA PHE A 101 1.54 -6.97 -18.28
C PHE A 101 1.67 -6.73 -16.77
N ILE A 102 2.41 -5.67 -16.42
CA ILE A 102 2.60 -5.19 -15.06
C ILE A 102 2.12 -3.74 -14.96
N ILE A 103 1.29 -3.46 -13.96
CA ILE A 103 0.78 -2.14 -13.63
C ILE A 103 1.50 -1.64 -12.37
N ILE A 104 2.13 -0.47 -12.46
CA ILE A 104 2.79 0.20 -11.34
C ILE A 104 2.20 1.59 -11.20
N VAL A 105 1.52 1.86 -10.08
CA VAL A 105 0.86 3.15 -9.88
C VAL A 105 0.99 3.64 -8.44
N SER A 106 0.96 4.97 -8.28
CA SER A 106 0.87 5.64 -6.98
C SER A 106 -0.54 5.53 -6.38
N ASP A 107 -0.66 5.94 -5.12
CA ASP A 107 -1.90 5.98 -4.34
C ASP A 107 -3.01 6.80 -4.98
N GLY A 108 -2.64 7.86 -5.72
CA GLY A 108 -3.59 8.72 -6.42
C GLY A 108 -4.60 7.96 -7.28
N LEU A 109 -4.15 6.92 -7.99
CA LEU A 109 -5.05 6.09 -8.80
C LEU A 109 -5.76 5.02 -7.94
N TRP A 110 -5.01 4.32 -7.08
CA TRP A 110 -5.56 3.21 -6.29
C TRP A 110 -6.65 3.61 -5.29
N ASN A 111 -6.74 4.90 -4.96
CA ASN A 111 -7.80 5.43 -4.11
C ASN A 111 -9.15 5.55 -4.83
N VAL A 112 -9.17 5.49 -6.17
CA VAL A 112 -10.39 5.64 -6.99
C VAL A 112 -10.67 4.44 -7.89
N ILE A 113 -9.71 3.51 -8.03
CA ILE A 113 -9.86 2.31 -8.86
C ILE A 113 -9.39 1.05 -8.12
N SER A 114 -10.15 -0.03 -8.27
CA SER A 114 -9.75 -1.36 -7.78
C SER A 114 -8.75 -2.04 -8.72
N ASN A 115 -8.05 -3.06 -8.22
CA ASN A 115 -7.09 -3.81 -9.04
C ASN A 115 -7.75 -4.53 -10.23
N LYS A 116 -9.01 -4.94 -10.09
CA LYS A 116 -9.76 -5.61 -11.18
C LYS A 116 -10.16 -4.63 -12.27
N GLU A 117 -10.62 -3.45 -11.87
CA GLU A 117 -11.00 -2.39 -12.80
C GLU A 117 -9.80 -1.93 -13.61
N VAL A 118 -8.64 -1.71 -12.97
CA VAL A 118 -7.43 -1.27 -13.71
C VAL A 118 -6.95 -2.34 -14.70
N VAL A 119 -6.99 -3.63 -14.35
CA VAL A 119 -6.62 -4.72 -15.28
C VAL A 119 -7.60 -4.75 -16.46
N SER A 120 -8.90 -4.55 -16.19
CA SER A 120 -9.92 -4.52 -17.25
C SER A 120 -9.75 -3.35 -18.21
N LEU A 121 -9.23 -2.21 -17.74
CA LEU A 121 -8.91 -1.06 -18.59
C LEU A 121 -7.68 -1.31 -19.46
N VAL A 122 -6.65 -1.97 -18.92
CA VAL A 122 -5.36 -2.13 -19.60
C VAL A 122 -5.30 -3.35 -20.50
N GLN A 123 -6.12 -4.39 -20.27
CA GLN A 123 -6.03 -5.69 -20.99
C GLN A 123 -6.10 -5.62 -22.52
N ASN A 124 -6.66 -4.54 -23.09
CA ASN A 124 -6.79 -4.35 -24.54
C ASN A 124 -5.77 -3.36 -25.11
N ILE A 125 -4.89 -2.80 -24.28
CA ILE A 125 -3.83 -1.88 -24.68
C ILE A 125 -2.65 -2.71 -25.14
N THR A 126 -2.28 -2.60 -26.41
CA THR A 126 -1.17 -3.37 -27.00
C THR A 126 0.14 -2.58 -27.07
N ASP A 127 0.07 -1.26 -26.91
CA ASP A 127 1.24 -0.38 -26.87
C ASP A 127 1.23 0.44 -25.57
N ALA A 128 2.29 0.32 -24.77
CA ALA A 128 2.41 1.05 -23.51
C ALA A 128 2.63 2.56 -23.70
N GLU A 129 3.03 2.98 -24.91
CA GLU A 129 3.23 4.38 -25.28
C GLU A 129 2.00 5.01 -25.93
N GLU A 130 0.90 4.26 -26.08
CA GLU A 130 -0.34 4.76 -26.68
C GLU A 130 -0.91 5.91 -25.82
N ASP A 131 -0.75 7.14 -26.32
CA ASP A 131 -1.22 8.35 -25.66
C ASP A 131 -2.74 8.48 -25.82
N PHE A 132 -3.47 8.43 -24.69
CA PHE A 132 -4.93 8.54 -24.67
C PHE A 132 -5.44 9.96 -24.88
N GLY A 133 -4.57 10.95 -25.13
CA GLY A 133 -4.98 12.28 -25.57
C GLY A 133 -6.09 12.85 -24.70
N VAL A 134 -5.82 13.03 -23.41
CA VAL A 134 -6.75 13.72 -22.52
C VAL A 134 -6.79 15.20 -22.91
N GLU A 135 -7.76 15.56 -23.76
CA GLU A 135 -8.13 16.95 -23.99
C GLU A 135 -8.60 17.55 -22.65
N GLY A 136 -7.82 18.50 -22.13
CA GLY A 136 -8.11 19.26 -20.91
C GLY A 136 -8.97 20.48 -21.15
#